data_AF-A0A7W9PXS1-F1
#
_entry.id   AF-A0A7W9PXS1-F1
#
_cell.length_a   1.000
_cell.length_b   1.000
_cell.length_c   1.000
_cell.angle_alpha   90.00
_cell.angle_beta   90.00
_cell.angle_gamma   90.00
#
_symmetry.space_group_name_H-M   'P 1'
#
loop_
_entity.id
_entity.type
_entity.pdbx_description
1 polymer ?
#
loop_
_entity_poly.entity_id
_entity_poly.type
_entity_poly.pdbx_seq_one_letter_code
_entity_poly.pdbx_strand_id
1 'polypeptide(L)'
;MDEQPLVRAIVRVRGSAAQGFPLRPWDEVRRFVSSCAGLECPMPLAPERRFRADPTFGYEGDAELVAQLAENLGHRLFPVGWETSENGIVLLVDTGRFFCLHHTGPYRFV
;
A
#
# COMPACT_ATOMS: atom_id res chain seq x y z
N MET A 1 -17.73 13.34 9.15
CA MET A 1 -16.34 13.12 8.74
C MET A 1 -15.98 11.75 9.26
N ASP A 2 -15.96 10.74 8.39
CA ASP A 2 -15.74 9.35 8.78
C ASP A 2 -14.32 9.19 9.31
N GLU A 3 -14.15 8.80 10.58
CA GLU A 3 -12.85 8.54 11.20
C GLU A 3 -12.26 7.18 10.75
N GLN A 4 -13.08 6.34 10.12
CA GLN A 4 -12.77 4.99 9.64
C GLN A 4 -11.50 4.88 8.75
N PRO A 5 -11.20 5.80 7.82
CA PRO A 5 -10.05 5.68 6.94
C PRO A 5 -8.71 5.82 7.69
N LEU A 6 -8.64 6.75 8.65
CA LEU A 6 -7.43 6.96 9.45
C LEU A 6 -7.15 5.77 10.38
N VAL A 7 -8.20 5.13 10.91
CA VAL A 7 -8.09 3.90 11.70
C VAL A 7 -7.39 2.80 10.90
N ARG A 8 -7.72 2.63 9.61
CA ARG A 8 -7.08 1.63 8.73
C ARG A 8 -5.59 1.87 8.55
N ALA A 9 -5.17 3.13 8.33
CA ALA A 9 -3.74 3.47 8.28
C ALA A 9 -3.03 3.20 9.62
N ILE A 10 -3.69 3.48 10.75
CA ILE A 10 -3.14 3.19 12.08
C ILE A 10 -2.94 1.70 12.29
N VAL A 11 -3.90 0.86 11.89
CA VAL A 11 -3.78 -0.61 11.96
C VAL A 11 -2.55 -1.07 11.19
N ARG A 12 -2.35 -0.59 9.96
CA ARG A 12 -1.18 -0.96 9.16
C ARG A 12 0.13 -0.50 9.77
N VAL A 13 0.19 0.73 10.29
CA VAL A 13 1.38 1.27 10.98
C VAL A 13 1.74 0.41 12.20
N ARG A 14 0.75 0.05 13.02
CA ARG A 14 0.95 -0.81 14.19
C ARG A 14 1.42 -2.21 13.80
N GLY A 15 0.80 -2.81 12.79
CA GLY A 15 1.19 -4.13 12.28
C GLY A 15 2.63 -4.15 11.77
N SER A 16 3.03 -3.12 11.02
CA SER A 16 4.40 -3.00 10.51
C SER A 16 5.41 -2.78 11.64
N ALA A 17 5.08 -1.93 12.62
CA ALA A 17 5.93 -1.71 13.79
C ALA A 17 6.11 -2.98 14.64
N ALA A 18 5.07 -3.80 14.78
CA ALA A 18 5.14 -5.08 15.49
C ALA A 18 6.08 -6.10 14.79
N GLN A 19 6.28 -5.96 13.48
CA GLN A 19 7.24 -6.75 12.70
C GLN A 19 8.66 -6.16 12.72
N GLY A 20 8.90 -5.05 13.43
CA GLY A 20 10.21 -4.39 13.49
C GLY A 20 10.50 -3.36 12.40
N PHE A 21 9.56 -3.14 11.47
CA PHE A 21 9.72 -2.21 10.34
C PHE A 21 8.66 -1.09 10.40
N PRO A 22 8.86 -0.05 11.23
CA PRO A 22 7.83 0.96 11.45
C PRO A 22 7.57 1.83 10.21
N LEU A 23 6.32 1.86 9.76
CA LEU A 23 5.86 2.77 8.70
C LEU A 23 5.53 4.15 9.26
N ARG A 24 5.79 5.19 8.45
CA ARG A 24 5.41 6.57 8.77
C ARG A 24 4.59 7.18 7.63
N PRO A 25 3.26 7.34 7.80
CA PRO A 25 2.44 7.98 6.78
C PRO A 25 2.78 9.47 6.67
N TRP A 26 2.92 9.97 5.44
CA TRP A 26 3.04 11.39 5.12
C TRP A 26 1.71 11.96 4.62
N ASP A 27 1.66 13.25 4.35
CA ASP A 27 0.39 13.96 4.07
C ASP A 27 -0.35 13.43 2.84
N GLU A 28 0.38 13.02 1.80
CA GLU A 28 -0.22 12.47 0.59
C GLU A 28 -0.81 11.08 0.83
N VAL A 29 -0.16 10.23 1.63
CA VAL A 29 -0.74 8.96 2.10
C VAL A 29 -2.00 9.21 2.91
N ARG A 30 -1.97 10.17 3.84
CA ARG A 30 -3.14 10.50 4.66
C ARG A 30 -4.30 10.97 3.78
N ARG A 31 -4.01 11.82 2.80
CA ARG A 31 -5.00 12.30 1.82
C ARG A 31 -5.56 11.15 0.99
N PHE A 32 -4.70 10.29 0.43
CA PHE A 32 -5.11 9.13 -0.34
C PHE A 32 -6.02 8.21 0.49
N VAL A 33 -5.57 7.79 1.66
CA VAL A 33 -6.35 6.90 2.53
C VAL A 33 -7.69 7.55 2.91
N SER A 34 -7.70 8.83 3.28
CA SER A 34 -8.95 9.54 3.62
C SER A 34 -9.95 9.64 2.47
N SER A 35 -9.46 9.72 1.22
CA SER A 35 -10.29 9.95 0.03
C SER A 35 -10.70 8.66 -0.67
N CYS A 36 -9.84 7.63 -0.59
CA CYS A 36 -9.95 6.44 -1.41
C CYS A 36 -10.18 5.16 -0.61
N ALA A 37 -9.94 5.12 0.71
CA ALA A 37 -10.08 3.88 1.46
C ALA A 37 -11.51 3.32 1.37
N GLY A 38 -11.61 2.02 1.06
CA GLY A 38 -12.88 1.32 0.84
C GLY A 38 -13.36 1.36 -0.61
N LEU A 39 -12.73 2.13 -1.50
CA LEU A 39 -13.02 2.10 -2.93
C LEU A 39 -12.41 0.85 -3.58
N GLU A 40 -13.09 0.40 -4.64
CA GLU A 40 -12.62 -0.61 -5.55
C GLU A 40 -12.66 -0.04 -6.97
N CYS A 41 -11.57 -0.17 -7.72
CA CYS A 41 -11.42 0.41 -9.05
C CYS A 41 -10.88 -0.65 -10.02
N PRO A 42 -11.44 -0.79 -11.23
CA PRO A 42 -10.83 -1.62 -12.26
C PRO A 42 -9.49 -1.04 -12.70
N MET A 43 -8.51 -1.90 -12.99
CA MET A 43 -7.21 -1.47 -13.50
C MET A 43 -7.35 -1.08 -14.99
N PRO A 44 -6.90 0.11 -15.42
CA PRO A 44 -7.17 0.60 -16.78
C PRO A 44 -6.66 -0.31 -17.92
N LEU A 45 -5.53 -0.98 -17.72
CA LEU A 45 -4.89 -1.84 -18.72
C LEU A 45 -5.22 -3.34 -18.57
N ALA A 46 -5.94 -3.69 -17.50
CA ALA A 46 -6.33 -5.06 -17.18
C ALA A 46 -7.67 -5.02 -16.42
N PRO A 47 -8.80 -4.73 -17.09
CA PRO A 47 -10.08 -4.46 -16.42
C PRO A 47 -10.65 -5.64 -15.62
N GLU A 48 -10.18 -6.86 -15.89
CA GLU A 48 -10.46 -8.06 -15.10
C GLU A 48 -9.80 -8.02 -13.71
N ARG A 49 -8.75 -7.21 -13.57
CA ARG A 49 -8.04 -6.94 -12.31
C ARG A 49 -8.62 -5.71 -11.64
N ARG A 50 -8.69 -5.75 -10.31
CA ARG A 50 -9.22 -4.65 -9.51
C ARG A 50 -8.20 -4.24 -8.48
N PHE A 51 -8.07 -2.93 -8.30
CA PHE A 51 -7.41 -2.35 -7.16
C PHE A 51 -8.44 -2.12 -6.06
N ARG A 52 -8.16 -2.62 -4.86
CA ARG A 52 -8.91 -2.31 -3.66
C ARG A 52 -8.08 -1.43 -2.75
N ALA A 53 -8.57 -0.22 -2.49
CA ALA A 53 -7.96 0.73 -1.59
C ALA A 53 -8.19 0.32 -0.14
N ASP A 54 -7.38 -0.61 0.35
CA ASP A 54 -7.40 -1.06 1.74
C ASP A 54 -5.98 -1.19 2.31
N PRO A 55 -5.49 -0.19 3.05
CA PRO A 55 -4.12 -0.19 3.55
C PRO A 55 -3.90 -1.26 4.64
N THR A 56 -4.94 -1.90 5.16
CA THR A 56 -4.79 -2.96 6.18
C THR A 56 -4.38 -4.30 5.58
N PHE A 57 -4.42 -4.45 4.25
CA PHE A 57 -4.02 -5.68 3.59
C PHE A 57 -2.51 -5.91 3.71
N GLY A 58 -2.13 -7.17 3.93
CA GLY A 58 -0.75 -7.64 4.00
C GLY A 58 -0.61 -8.86 4.90
N TYR A 59 0.49 -9.57 4.72
CA TYR A 59 0.89 -10.77 5.42
C TYR A 59 2.07 -10.49 6.37
N GLU A 60 2.40 -11.48 7.17
CA GLU A 60 3.64 -11.48 7.95
C GLU A 60 4.85 -11.53 7.01
N GLY A 61 5.88 -10.73 7.28
CA GLY A 61 7.07 -10.59 6.43
C GLY A 61 6.98 -9.47 5.39
N ASP A 62 5.77 -9.03 5.00
CA ASP A 62 5.62 -7.95 4.02
C ASP A 62 6.20 -6.62 4.51
N ALA A 63 6.23 -6.40 5.83
CA ALA A 63 6.80 -5.19 6.41
C ALA A 63 8.31 -5.09 6.09
N GLU A 64 9.03 -6.21 6.15
CA GLU A 64 10.43 -6.30 5.77
C GLU A 64 10.62 -6.06 4.27
N LEU A 65 9.83 -6.74 3.43
CA LEU A 65 9.91 -6.60 1.97
C LEU A 65 9.66 -5.15 1.52
N VAL A 66 8.68 -4.48 2.12
CA VAL A 66 8.42 -3.05 1.85
C VAL A 66 9.59 -2.17 2.29
N ALA A 67 10.20 -2.45 3.44
CA ALA A 67 11.34 -1.70 3.93
C ALA A 67 12.58 -1.88 3.04
N GLN A 68 12.89 -3.12 2.65
CA GLN A 68 13.98 -3.44 1.73
C GLN A 68 13.76 -2.79 0.36
N LEU A 69 12.53 -2.81 -0.15
CA LEU A 69 12.20 -2.14 -1.41
C LEU A 69 12.35 -0.61 -1.30
N ALA A 70 11.92 -0.01 -0.19
CA ALA A 70 12.06 1.42 0.06
C ALA A 70 13.54 1.84 0.09
N GLU A 71 14.39 1.03 0.74
CA GLU A 71 15.84 1.22 0.76
C GLU A 71 16.46 1.10 -0.63
N ASN A 72 16.15 0.04 -1.36
CA ASN A 72 16.65 -0.19 -2.72
C ASN A 72 16.24 0.91 -3.71
N LEU A 73 15.03 1.47 -3.55
CA LEU A 73 14.55 2.56 -4.39
C LEU A 73 15.07 3.94 -3.93
N GLY A 74 15.55 4.07 -2.68
CA GLY A 74 15.86 5.36 -2.07
C GLY A 74 14.63 6.26 -1.87
N HIS A 75 13.43 5.67 -1.76
CA HIS A 75 12.16 6.38 -1.69
C HIS A 75 11.29 5.86 -0.55
N ARG A 76 10.43 6.72 0.00
CA ARG A 76 9.42 6.29 0.97
C ARG A 76 8.31 5.53 0.26
N LEU A 77 7.91 4.41 0.86
CA LEU A 77 6.81 3.56 0.41
C LEU A 77 5.76 3.44 1.51
N PHE A 78 4.50 3.39 1.10
CA PHE A 78 3.40 3.10 2.02
C PHE A 78 2.35 2.21 1.35
N PRO A 79 1.95 1.10 1.98
CA PRO A 79 0.85 0.26 1.51
C PRO A 79 -0.49 0.99 1.54
N VAL A 80 -1.15 1.08 0.39
CA VAL A 80 -2.42 1.80 0.23
C VAL A 80 -3.57 0.91 -0.22
N GLY A 81 -3.27 -0.34 -0.60
CA GLY A 81 -4.27 -1.30 -1.05
C GLY A 81 -3.64 -2.54 -1.65
N TRP A 82 -4.42 -3.24 -2.46
CA TRP A 82 -3.99 -4.48 -3.11
C TRP A 82 -4.71 -4.71 -4.44
N GLU A 83 -4.11 -5.53 -5.29
CA GLU A 83 -4.67 -6.01 -6.56
C GLU A 83 -5.35 -7.37 -6.34
N THR A 84 -6.56 -7.57 -6.87
CA THR A 84 -7.44 -8.71 -6.51
C THR A 84 -7.13 -10.05 -7.17
N SER A 85 -6.44 -10.09 -8.30
CA SER A 85 -6.16 -11.31 -9.06
C SER A 85 -5.06 -12.14 -8.40
N GLU A 86 -3.99 -11.49 -7.96
CA GLU A 86 -2.83 -12.17 -7.38
C GLU A 86 -2.47 -11.68 -5.97
N ASN A 87 -3.33 -10.84 -5.38
CA ASN A 87 -3.16 -10.31 -4.03
C ASN A 87 -1.87 -9.47 -3.85
N GLY A 88 -1.40 -8.83 -4.92
CA GLY A 88 -0.22 -7.97 -4.87
C GLY A 88 -0.50 -6.69 -4.06
N ILE A 89 0.41 -6.32 -3.16
CA ILE A 89 0.26 -5.10 -2.35
C ILE A 89 0.56 -3.89 -3.23
N VAL A 90 -0.33 -2.91 -3.25
CA VAL A 90 -0.11 -1.64 -3.92
C VAL A 90 0.50 -0.64 -2.96
N LEU A 91 1.64 -0.09 -3.34
CA LEU A 91 2.45 0.85 -2.58
C LEU A 91 2.41 2.23 -3.23
N LEU A 92 2.13 3.27 -2.44
CA LEU A 92 2.34 4.67 -2.84
C LEU A 92 3.79 5.07 -2.56
N VAL A 93 4.44 5.65 -3.56
CA VAL A 93 5.77 6.26 -3.45
C VAL A 93 5.62 7.74 -3.15
N ASP A 94 6.58 8.34 -2.44
CA ASP A 94 6.59 9.79 -2.20
C ASP A 94 6.74 10.68 -3.44
N THR A 95 6.92 10.08 -4.62
CA THR A 95 6.84 10.76 -5.93
C THR A 95 5.42 10.80 -6.50
N GLY A 96 4.42 10.28 -5.77
CA GLY A 96 3.02 10.18 -6.22
C GLY A 96 2.75 9.00 -7.17
N ARG A 97 3.73 8.12 -7.39
CA ARG A 97 3.58 6.91 -8.23
C ARG A 97 3.19 5.68 -7.41
N PHE A 98 2.75 4.63 -8.10
CA PHE A 98 2.36 3.36 -7.49
C PHE A 98 3.28 2.20 -7.92
N PHE A 99 3.55 1.29 -6.99
CA PHE A 99 4.22 0.00 -7.24
C PHE A 99 3.33 -1.14 -6.78
N CYS A 100 3.42 -2.29 -7.46
CA CYS A 100 2.89 -3.56 -6.98
C CYS A 100 4.03 -4.35 -6.34
N LEU A 101 3.89 -4.75 -5.09
CA LEU A 101 4.71 -5.77 -4.48
C LEU A 101 3.99 -7.10 -4.62
N HIS A 102 4.50 -7.96 -5.50
CA HIS A 102 3.99 -9.30 -5.72
C HIS A 102 4.96 -10.33 -5.11
N HIS A 103 4.48 -11.54 -4.82
CA HIS A 103 5.31 -12.60 -4.20
C HIS A 103 6.47 -13.06 -5.10
N THR A 104 6.42 -12.77 -6.41
CA THR A 104 7.53 -13.00 -7.35
C THR A 104 8.50 -11.81 -7.46
N GLY A 105 8.24 -10.71 -6.76
CA GLY A 105 9.05 -9.49 -6.76
C GLY A 105 8.26 -8.20 -7.03
N PRO A 106 8.93 -7.04 -6.99
CA PRO A 106 8.30 -5.74 -7.20
C PRO A 106 8.10 -5.41 -8.69
N TYR A 107 6.93 -4.85 -9.03
CA TYR A 107 6.58 -4.35 -10.36
C TYR A 107 6.16 -2.89 -10.30
N ARG A 108 6.53 -2.09 -11.32
CA ARG A 108 6.14 -0.68 -11.44
C ARG A 108 4.87 -0.55 -12.27
N PHE A 109 3.87 0.20 -11.80
CA PHE A 109 2.75 0.63 -12.64
C PHE A 109 3.15 1.91 -13.39
N VAL A 110 2.85 1.96 -14.69
CA VAL A 110 3.05 3.14 -15.56
C VAL A 110 1.96 4.17 -15.37
#